data_AF-A0A518D9A2-F1
#
_entry.id   AF-A0A518D9A2-F1
#
_cell.length_a   1.000
_cell.length_b   1.000
_cell.length_c   1.000
_cell.angle_alpha   90.00
_cell.angle_beta   90.00
_cell.angle_gamma   90.00
#
_symmetry.space_group_name_H-M   'P 1'
#
loop_
_entity.id
_entity.type
_entity.pdbx_description
1 polymer ?
#
loop_
_entity_poly.entity_id
_entity_poly.type
_entity_poly.pdbx_seq_one_letter_code
_entity_poly.pdbx_strand_id
1 'polypeptide(L)'
;MVILAEVHPFEKAISVVGAIALGIVFCAVFFTLLGMLRRDGGVNRIKIAGVLGEGKRCNVFLGSGKVYENVRIVGVTNSSQAKGGFPWELHGMMILEHDDGRHTLIQAKLIRSIDIPAS
;
A
#
# COMPACT_ATOMS: atom_id res chain seq x y z
N MET A 1 -56.78 -14.62 -24.06
CA MET A 1 -57.29 -13.99 -22.84
C MET A 1 -56.27 -14.28 -21.75
N VAL A 2 -55.60 -13.24 -21.25
CA VAL A 2 -54.41 -13.31 -20.40
C VAL A 2 -54.79 -13.98 -19.07
N ILE A 3 -54.16 -15.11 -18.76
CA ILE A 3 -54.28 -15.75 -17.45
C ILE A 3 -53.51 -14.86 -16.47
N LEU A 4 -54.24 -13.98 -15.77
CA LEU A 4 -53.74 -13.29 -14.60
C LEU A 4 -53.58 -14.33 -13.49
N ALA A 5 -52.40 -14.94 -13.42
CA ALA A 5 -52.01 -15.69 -12.23
C ALA A 5 -51.97 -14.70 -11.06
N GLU A 6 -52.90 -14.85 -10.11
CA GLU A 6 -52.82 -14.17 -8.82
C GLU A 6 -51.59 -14.68 -8.08
N VAL A 7 -50.45 -14.02 -8.31
CA VAL A 7 -49.21 -14.25 -7.58
C VAL A 7 -49.49 -13.96 -6.11
N HIS A 8 -49.55 -15.01 -5.30
CA HIS A 8 -49.81 -14.89 -3.86
C HIS A 8 -48.83 -13.88 -3.24
N PRO A 9 -49.27 -13.06 -2.27
CA PRO A 9 -48.40 -12.02 -1.66
C PRO A 9 -47.09 -12.59 -1.10
N PHE A 10 -47.10 -13.88 -0.74
CA PHE A 10 -45.92 -14.63 -0.32
C PHE A 10 -44.87 -14.83 -1.43
N GLU A 11 -45.30 -15.08 -2.67
CA GLU A 11 -44.40 -15.21 -3.83
C GLU A 11 -43.76 -13.87 -4.21
N LYS A 12 -44.52 -12.77 -4.09
CA LYS A 12 -43.96 -11.41 -4.27
C LYS A 12 -42.94 -11.09 -3.19
N ALA A 13 -43.22 -11.45 -1.93
CA ALA A 13 -42.29 -11.22 -0.82
C ALA A 13 -40.98 -12.02 -0.98
N ILE A 14 -41.07 -13.30 -1.35
CA ILE A 14 -39.88 -14.14 -1.59
C ILE A 14 -39.03 -13.59 -2.75
N SER A 15 -39.67 -13.15 -3.83
CA SER A 15 -38.98 -12.57 -4.99
C SER A 15 -38.20 -11.29 -4.62
N VAL A 16 -38.83 -10.38 -3.86
CA VAL A 16 -38.20 -9.13 -3.42
C VAL A 16 -37.04 -9.40 -2.46
N VAL A 17 -37.24 -10.28 -1.47
CA VAL A 17 -36.19 -10.63 -0.50
C VAL A 17 -35.03 -11.36 -1.19
N GLY A 18 -35.33 -12.26 -2.13
CA GLY A 18 -34.32 -12.96 -2.94
C GLY A 18 -33.47 -11.99 -3.77
N ALA A 19 -34.09 -11.01 -4.42
CA ALA A 19 -33.38 -10.00 -5.20
C ALA A 19 -32.46 -9.13 -4.33
N ILE A 20 -32.93 -8.71 -3.14
CA ILE A 20 -32.12 -7.92 -2.20
C ILE A 20 -30.94 -8.74 -1.68
N ALA A 21 -31.17 -10.00 -1.30
CA ALA A 21 -30.11 -10.89 -0.81
C ALA A 21 -29.03 -11.11 -1.89
N LEU A 22 -29.42 -11.33 -3.14
CA LEU A 22 -28.50 -11.44 -4.28
C LEU A 22 -27.68 -10.16 -4.47
N GLY A 23 -28.31 -8.98 -4.35
CA GLY A 23 -27.62 -7.69 -4.42
C GLY A 23 -26.57 -7.53 -3.31
N ILE A 24 -26.89 -7.92 -2.07
CA ILE A 24 -25.95 -7.85 -0.95
C ILE A 24 -24.76 -8.78 -1.18
N VAL A 25 -24.99 -10.02 -1.62
CA VAL A 25 -23.94 -10.99 -1.92
C VAL A 25 -23.03 -10.47 -3.04
N PHE A 26 -23.61 -9.93 -4.12
CA PHE A 26 -22.86 -9.34 -5.22
C PHE A 26 -21.97 -8.17 -4.76
N CYS A 27 -22.52 -7.24 -3.97
CA CYS A 27 -21.76 -6.14 -3.39
C CYS A 27 -20.64 -6.65 -2.47
N ALA A 28 -20.93 -7.64 -1.61
CA ALA A 28 -19.93 -8.20 -0.70
C ALA A 28 -18.76 -8.84 -1.48
N VAL A 29 -19.04 -9.60 -2.53
CA VAL A 29 -18.03 -10.20 -3.41
C VAL A 29 -17.22 -9.11 -4.12
N PHE A 30 -17.89 -8.09 -4.67
CA PHE A 30 -17.23 -6.97 -5.34
C PHE A 30 -16.28 -6.21 -4.41
N PHE A 31 -16.74 -5.85 -3.21
CA PHE A 31 -15.88 -5.19 -2.22
C PHE A 31 -14.77 -6.10 -1.70
N THR A 32 -15.00 -7.41 -1.59
CA THR A 32 -13.97 -8.38 -1.23
C THR A 32 -12.89 -8.46 -2.31
N LEU A 33 -13.27 -8.49 -3.59
CA LEU A 33 -12.33 -8.47 -4.72
C LEU A 33 -11.54 -7.16 -4.76
N LEU A 34 -12.19 -6.01 -4.57
CA LEU A 34 -11.50 -4.72 -4.45
C LEU A 34 -10.56 -4.65 -3.24
N GLY A 35 -10.93 -5.30 -2.12
CA GLY A 35 -10.10 -5.41 -0.92
C GLY A 35 -8.87 -6.29 -1.16
N MET A 36 -9.02 -7.38 -1.91
CA MET A 36 -7.91 -8.23 -2.33
C MET A 36 -6.98 -7.51 -3.32
N LEU A 37 -7.52 -6.70 -4.22
CA LEU A 37 -6.72 -5.90 -5.15
C LEU A 37 -6.01 -4.72 -4.46
N ARG A 38 -6.56 -4.21 -3.36
CA ARG A 38 -5.97 -3.14 -2.52
C ARG A 38 -4.92 -3.63 -1.51
N ARG A 39 -4.54 -4.92 -1.54
CA ARG A 39 -3.59 -5.50 -0.57
C ARG A 39 -2.13 -5.06 -0.76
N ASP A 40 -1.84 -4.15 -1.70
CA ASP A 40 -0.59 -3.38 -1.76
C ASP A 40 -0.61 -2.16 -0.82
N GLY A 41 -1.12 -2.36 0.40
CA GLY A 41 -1.16 -1.36 1.47
C GLY A 41 0.01 -1.46 2.45
N GLY A 42 1.08 -2.19 2.10
CA GLY A 42 2.32 -2.22 2.86
C GLY A 42 3.32 -1.28 2.20
N VAL A 43 3.89 -0.36 3.00
CA VAL A 43 5.01 0.55 2.69
C VAL A 43 5.35 0.53 1.21
N ASN A 44 4.91 1.56 0.47
CA ASN A 44 5.20 1.71 -0.95
C ASN A 44 6.72 1.53 -1.15
N ARG A 45 7.12 0.29 -1.46
CA ARG A 45 8.48 -0.06 -1.84
C ARG A 45 8.55 0.51 -3.22
N ILE A 46 8.81 1.82 -3.28
CA ILE A 46 9.32 2.45 -4.47
C ILE A 46 10.61 1.68 -4.72
N LYS A 47 10.49 0.62 -5.52
CA LYS A 47 11.61 0.05 -6.24
C LYS A 47 12.18 1.27 -6.92
N ILE A 48 13.31 1.76 -6.42
CA ILE A 48 14.16 2.67 -7.18
C ILE A 48 14.67 1.78 -8.32
N ALA A 49 13.77 1.57 -9.28
CA ALA A 49 13.82 0.58 -10.33
C ALA A 49 14.90 1.06 -11.28
N GLY A 50 16.11 0.56 -11.06
CA GLY A 50 17.23 0.85 -11.91
C GLY A 50 18.59 0.52 -11.29
N VAL A 51 18.80 0.79 -9.99
CA VAL A 51 20.17 0.77 -9.43
C VAL A 51 20.32 0.02 -8.10
N LEU A 52 19.31 0.03 -7.22
CA LEU A 52 19.35 -0.78 -5.99
C LEU A 52 18.61 -2.11 -6.21
N GLY A 53 19.37 -3.17 -6.45
CA GLY A 53 18.85 -4.53 -6.36
C GLY A 53 18.32 -4.82 -4.95
N GLU A 54 17.32 -5.68 -4.83
CA GLU A 54 16.82 -6.12 -3.53
C GLU A 54 17.99 -6.64 -2.67
N GLY A 55 18.14 -6.07 -1.47
CA GLY A 55 19.16 -6.51 -0.51
C GLY A 55 20.53 -5.83 -0.64
N LYS A 56 20.78 -4.98 -1.64
CA LYS A 56 22.08 -4.29 -1.74
C LYS A 56 22.23 -3.24 -0.64
N ARG A 57 23.36 -3.30 0.07
CA ARG A 57 23.78 -2.27 1.02
C ARG A 57 24.57 -1.17 0.30
N CYS A 58 24.41 0.05 0.75
CA CYS A 58 25.01 1.24 0.16
C CYS A 58 25.41 2.24 1.25
N ASN A 59 26.25 3.20 0.89
CA ASN A 59 26.60 4.32 1.74
C ASN A 59 25.79 5.55 1.31
N VAL A 60 25.11 6.19 2.25
CA VAL A 60 24.28 7.37 1.99
C VAL A 60 24.95 8.60 2.60
N PHE A 61 25.29 9.56 1.76
CA PHE A 61 25.95 10.80 2.16
C PHE A 61 24.93 11.92 2.23
N LEU A 62 24.82 12.57 3.39
CA LEU A 62 23.97 13.74 3.57
C LEU A 62 24.71 15.03 3.21
N GLY A 63 23.96 16.06 2.83
CA GLY A 63 24.49 17.41 2.62
C GLY A 63 25.14 18.02 3.86
N SER A 64 24.80 17.53 5.05
CA SER A 64 25.41 17.94 6.33
C SER A 64 26.80 17.35 6.58
N GLY A 65 27.31 16.47 5.70
CA GLY A 65 28.55 15.73 5.90
C GLY A 65 28.41 14.45 6.73
N LYS A 66 27.22 14.17 7.28
CA LYS A 66 26.93 12.88 7.94
C LYS A 66 26.82 11.77 6.89
N VAL A 67 27.41 10.62 7.19
CA VAL A 67 27.35 9.42 6.35
C VAL A 67 26.63 8.30 7.09
N TYR A 68 25.74 7.61 6.38
CA TYR A 68 25.19 6.34 6.82
C TYR A 68 25.85 5.23 6.02
N GLU A 69 26.73 4.48 6.68
CA GLU A 69 27.50 3.41 6.06
C GLU A 69 26.75 2.09 6.10
N ASN A 70 26.92 1.27 5.06
CA ASN A 70 26.42 -0.10 5.01
C ASN A 70 24.91 -0.25 5.29
N VAL A 71 24.12 0.72 4.85
CA VAL A 71 22.66 0.73 5.05
C VAL A 71 21.95 0.18 3.83
N ARG A 72 20.78 -0.43 4.05
CA ARG A 72 19.89 -0.87 2.98
C ARG A 72 18.73 0.12 2.85
N ILE A 73 18.46 0.59 1.64
CA ILE A 73 17.29 1.43 1.39
C ILE A 73 16.07 0.53 1.24
N VAL A 74 15.11 0.66 2.15
CA VAL A 74 13.90 -0.17 2.20
C VAL A 74 12.78 0.44 1.34
N GLY A 75 12.71 1.76 1.27
CA GLY A 75 11.69 2.48 0.52
C GLY A 75 11.56 3.93 0.97
N VAL A 76 10.43 4.55 0.61
CA VAL A 76 10.11 5.94 0.98
C VAL A 76 8.71 5.95 1.62
N THR A 77 8.53 6.73 2.68
CA THR A 77 7.23 6.93 3.30
C THR A 77 6.32 7.73 2.38
N ASN A 78 5.12 7.23 2.12
CA ASN A 78 4.10 7.94 1.38
C ASN A 78 2.84 8.07 2.23
N SER A 79 2.47 9.30 2.58
CA SER A 79 1.27 9.59 3.36
C SER A 79 -0.02 9.33 2.58
N SER A 80 0.02 9.20 1.25
CA SER A 80 -1.17 8.95 0.43
C SER A 80 -1.77 7.55 0.63
N GLN A 81 -0.99 6.62 1.20
CA GLN A 81 -1.43 5.24 1.45
C GLN A 81 -1.71 4.94 2.93
N ALA A 82 -1.32 5.84 3.84
CA ALA A 82 -1.53 5.63 5.27
C ALA A 82 -2.95 6.04 5.67
N LYS A 83 -3.85 5.05 5.76
CA LYS A 83 -5.17 5.23 6.39
C LYS A 83 -4.98 5.42 7.89
N GLY A 84 -4.78 6.66 8.31
CA GLY A 84 -4.71 7.05 9.72
C GLY A 84 -3.52 7.95 9.97
N GLY A 85 -3.80 9.22 10.27
CA GLY A 85 -2.97 10.14 11.06
C GLY A 85 -1.46 10.20 10.79
N PHE A 86 -0.97 9.76 9.63
CA PHE A 86 0.47 9.73 9.38
C PHE A 86 0.98 11.16 9.39
N PRO A 87 1.89 11.54 10.30
CA PRO A 87 2.35 12.90 10.41
C PRO A 87 2.89 13.39 9.06
N TRP A 88 2.36 14.50 8.58
CA TRP A 88 2.74 15.07 7.28
C TRP A 88 4.24 15.34 7.20
N GLU A 89 4.88 15.63 8.34
CA GLU A 89 6.32 15.85 8.47
C GLU A 89 7.16 14.63 8.07
N LEU A 90 6.60 13.42 8.25
CA LEU A 90 7.24 12.16 7.90
C LEU A 90 6.98 11.77 6.45
N HIS A 91 6.26 12.58 5.66
CA HIS A 91 6.01 12.30 4.24
C HIS A 91 7.28 12.45 3.41
N GLY A 92 7.52 11.50 2.49
CA GLY A 92 8.67 11.57 1.58
C GLY A 92 10.03 11.32 2.26
N MET A 93 10.03 10.68 3.43
CA MET A 93 11.25 10.25 4.10
C MET A 93 11.71 8.90 3.54
N MET A 94 12.99 8.79 3.23
CA MET A 94 13.63 7.52 2.87
C MET A 94 13.90 6.70 4.13
N ILE A 95 13.57 5.41 4.06
CA ILE A 95 13.78 4.44 5.14
C ILE A 95 15.09 3.71 4.89
N LEU A 96 16.01 3.84 5.84
CA LEU A 96 17.29 3.15 5.88
C LEU A 96 17.24 2.05 6.94
N GLU A 97 17.57 0.81 6.57
CA GLU A 97 17.76 -0.32 7.46
C GLU A 97 19.25 -0.50 7.73
N HIS A 98 19.62 -0.47 9.01
CA HIS A 98 20.98 -0.70 9.48
C HIS A 98 21.27 -2.20 9.63
N ASP A 99 22.52 -2.55 9.86
CA ASP A 99 22.95 -3.93 10.07
C ASP A 99 22.39 -4.58 11.33
N ASP A 100 22.15 -3.78 12.37
CA ASP A 100 21.50 -4.17 13.62
C ASP A 100 19.96 -4.26 13.52
N GLY A 101 19.39 -4.06 12.33
CA GLY A 101 17.95 -4.09 12.09
C GLY A 101 17.20 -2.83 12.52
N ARG A 102 17.89 -1.79 12.99
CA ARG A 102 17.26 -0.48 13.22
C ARG A 102 16.84 0.15 11.91
N HIS A 103 15.75 0.91 11.96
CA HIS A 103 15.25 1.70 10.84
C HIS A 103 15.41 3.18 11.14
N THR A 104 16.03 3.93 10.24
CA THR A 104 16.16 5.38 10.31
C THR A 104 15.43 6.02 9.16
N LEU A 105 14.61 7.02 9.48
CA LEU A 105 13.92 7.85 8.52
C LEU A 105 14.75 9.09 8.26
N ILE A 106 15.08 9.35 7.00
CA ILE A 106 15.78 10.57 6.58
C ILE A 106 15.00 11.27 5.49
N GLN A 107 14.99 12.60 5.48
CA GLN A 107 14.39 13.33 4.38
C GLN A 107 15.21 13.12 3.12
N ALA A 108 14.57 12.66 2.04
CA ALA A 108 15.26 12.38 0.77
C ALA A 108 15.98 13.62 0.21
N LYS A 109 15.45 14.83 0.44
CA LYS A 109 16.08 16.11 0.03
C LYS A 109 17.43 16.40 0.70
N LEU A 110 17.75 15.72 1.80
CA LEU A 110 19.03 15.91 2.51
C LEU A 110 20.13 15.00 1.95
N ILE A 111 19.78 14.04 1.11
CA ILE A 111 20.74 13.11 0.51
C ILE A 111 21.47 13.83 -0.62
N ARG A 112 22.79 13.82 -0.54
CA ARG A 112 23.68 14.40 -1.55
C ARG A 112 24.16 13.35 -2.55
N SER A 113 24.52 12.17 -2.06
CA SER A 113 24.94 11.04 -2.91
C SER A 113 24.63 9.70 -2.24
N ILE A 114 24.52 8.66 -3.06
CA ILE A 114 24.36 7.27 -2.64
C ILE A 114 25.41 6.47 -3.39
N ASP A 115 26.39 5.93 -2.66
CA ASP A 115 27.42 5.09 -3.25
C ASP A 115 27.03 3.63 -3.07
N ILE A 116 26.94 2.94 -4.21
CA ILE A 116 26.60 1.52 -4.26
C ILE A 116 27.90 0.79 -4.56
N PRO A 117 28.44 0.02 -3.60
CA PRO A 117 29.63 -0.77 -3.86
C PRO A 117 29.37 -1.73 -5.02
N ALA A 118 30.33 -1.79 -5.96
CA ALA A 118 30.30 -2.78 -7.02
C ALA A 118 30.48 -4.17 -6.38
N SER A 119 29.39 -4.93 -6.36
CA SER A 119 29.36 -6.36 -5.99
C SER A 119 29.88 -7.20 -7.14
#